data_AF-A0A7K3B624-F1
#
_entry.id   AF-A0A7K3B624-F1
#
_cell.length_a   1.000
_cell.length_b   1.000
_cell.length_c   1.000
_cell.angle_alpha   90.00
_cell.angle_beta   90.00
_cell.angle_gamma   90.00
#
_symmetry.space_group_name_H-M   'P 1'
#
loop_
_entity.id
_entity.type
_entity.pdbx_description
1 polymer ?
#
loop_
_entity_poly.entity_id
_entity_poly.type
_entity_poly.pdbx_seq_one_letter_code
_entity_poly.pdbx_strand_id
1 'polypeptide(L)'
;MTTATRSRRSPGDEPAQQHTGPPGDTPDGAPAARAGAAAPVMTRRPGSIGPVRVQQLVLIELALALLLGGWLIHEVVGPVVAAVVAVPLVLFGLLRRRGRPMPDWMSAARALKARQRRNAVGVPQGTDPGFVPAVECDPALRTYGYTDEREQREIGMVGDGTFLTAVVQVQAVDEPLRPARGVRSLPLDLLNGLLTVDDIRLASVQVVQHTQPAPAPHLPPQAVAARSYAPLQAQSRTPGLRLTWIAIKLDPELCPEAVQARGGGMAGARRALLRAADHLVSRLVGTGLEARVLSEPEIVAAVATSSCVNPLATTGGAALDGSRQARRTSESARAWRCDDRWHSTYWVGRWPQLGSGATALPDLVGLLTSSPALASTFSLVLSPGGSRATLLSGYVRLTGRSENELVEARRRLEDSAHASRLSLVRLDREQVPGILATLPLGGTR
;
A
#
# COMPACT_ATOMS: atom_id res chain seq x y z
N MET A 1 -60.85 39.25 -10.26
CA MET A 1 -61.95 40.20 -10.01
C MET A 1 -62.78 39.65 -8.87
N THR A 2 -62.98 40.46 -7.82
CA THR A 2 -64.07 40.44 -6.78
C THR A 2 -64.27 39.17 -5.93
N THR A 3 -64.52 39.15 -4.61
CA THR A 3 -64.33 39.99 -3.40
C THR A 3 -65.02 39.21 -2.25
N ALA A 4 -64.44 39.15 -1.04
CA ALA A 4 -65.13 38.96 0.26
C ALA A 4 -64.09 39.17 1.39
N THR A 5 -64.00 40.30 2.12
CA THR A 5 -64.80 40.85 3.24
C THR A 5 -64.79 39.96 4.51
N ARG A 6 -63.93 40.24 5.53
CA ARG A 6 -64.20 40.85 6.88
C ARG A 6 -65.10 39.97 7.81
N SER A 7 -64.95 39.80 9.14
CA SER A 7 -64.22 40.50 10.21
C SER A 7 -64.35 39.76 11.58
N ARG A 8 -63.41 40.00 12.52
CA ARG A 8 -63.55 40.13 14.02
C ARG A 8 -63.97 38.88 14.84
N ARG A 9 -63.55 38.61 16.10
CA ARG A 9 -62.96 39.39 17.21
C ARG A 9 -62.46 38.40 18.31
N SER A 10 -61.32 38.70 18.96
CA SER A 10 -60.90 38.27 20.33
C SER A 10 -61.83 38.89 21.42
N PRO A 11 -61.82 38.50 22.74
CA PRO A 11 -60.64 38.28 23.59
C PRO A 11 -60.76 37.28 24.78
N GLY A 12 -59.65 37.06 25.48
CA GLY A 12 -59.59 36.39 26.78
C GLY A 12 -58.17 36.28 27.30
N ASP A 13 -57.68 37.36 27.91
CA ASP A 13 -56.51 37.40 28.81
C ASP A 13 -56.81 36.65 30.11
N GLU A 14 -55.84 35.91 30.65
CA GLU A 14 -55.33 36.07 32.03
C GLU A 14 -54.03 35.24 32.24
N PRO A 15 -53.18 35.58 33.24
CA PRO A 15 -51.73 35.50 33.12
C PRO A 15 -51.04 34.52 34.10
N ALA A 16 -49.70 34.50 33.98
CA ALA A 16 -48.69 34.10 34.97
C ALA A 16 -48.37 32.60 35.12
N GLN A 17 -47.14 32.24 34.74
CA GLN A 17 -46.06 32.03 35.72
C GLN A 17 -44.73 31.72 34.98
N GLN A 18 -43.82 32.69 35.01
CA GLN A 18 -42.40 32.46 34.73
C GLN A 18 -41.79 31.73 35.92
N HIS A 19 -41.36 30.49 35.71
CA HIS A 19 -40.46 29.79 36.60
C HIS A 19 -39.08 29.77 35.96
N THR A 20 -38.21 30.65 36.43
CA THR A 20 -36.77 30.67 36.17
C THR A 20 -36.11 29.50 36.91
N GLY A 21 -35.93 28.39 36.19
CA GLY A 21 -35.01 27.31 36.60
C GLY A 21 -33.58 27.62 36.12
N PRO A 22 -32.54 27.26 36.89
CA PRO A 22 -31.15 27.54 36.53
C PRO A 22 -30.74 26.71 35.29
N PRO A 23 -29.82 27.20 34.46
CA PRO A 23 -29.35 26.45 33.30
C PRO A 23 -28.57 25.24 33.79
N GLY A 24 -29.09 24.05 33.47
CA GLY A 24 -28.37 22.79 33.67
C GLY A 24 -27.17 22.71 32.74
N ASP A 25 -26.03 22.38 33.34
CA ASP A 25 -24.76 22.09 32.69
C ASP A 25 -24.95 21.10 31.53
N THR A 26 -24.90 21.62 30.30
CA THR A 26 -24.55 20.81 29.14
C THR A 26 -23.09 20.38 29.32
N PRO A 27 -22.76 19.08 29.32
CA PRO A 27 -21.37 18.66 29.38
C PRO A 27 -20.67 19.19 28.14
N ASP A 28 -19.64 19.99 28.41
CA ASP A 28 -18.69 20.57 27.48
C ASP A 28 -18.47 19.68 26.26
N GLY A 29 -18.86 20.20 25.10
CA GLY A 29 -18.35 19.73 23.82
C GLY A 29 -16.84 19.94 23.84
N ALA A 30 -16.10 18.86 24.12
CA ALA A 30 -14.66 18.83 23.99
C ALA A 30 -14.30 19.44 22.62
N PRO A 31 -13.42 20.45 22.56
CA PRO A 31 -13.04 21.04 21.30
C PRO A 31 -12.46 19.94 20.43
N ALA A 32 -13.06 19.71 19.25
CA ALA A 32 -12.51 18.84 18.24
C ALA A 32 -11.06 19.28 18.00
N ALA A 33 -10.11 18.51 18.52
CA ALA A 33 -8.70 18.80 18.39
C ALA A 33 -8.41 18.90 16.89
N ARG A 34 -8.14 20.11 16.40
CA ARG A 34 -7.71 20.34 15.04
C ARG A 34 -6.45 19.50 14.85
N ALA A 35 -6.57 18.40 14.12
CA ALA A 35 -5.45 17.54 13.77
C ALA A 35 -4.43 18.39 13.00
N GLY A 36 -3.36 18.79 13.69
CA GLY A 36 -2.25 19.52 13.11
C GLY A 36 -1.53 18.67 12.07
N ALA A 37 -0.80 19.32 11.16
CA ALA A 37 0.02 18.63 10.18
C ALA A 37 0.97 17.63 10.87
N ALA A 38 0.75 16.33 10.64
CA ALA A 38 1.49 15.26 11.30
C ALA A 38 2.42 14.58 10.29
N ALA A 39 3.69 14.42 10.65
CA ALA A 39 4.60 13.55 9.91
C ALA A 39 4.39 12.12 10.42
N PRO A 40 4.01 11.17 9.56
CA PRO A 40 3.78 9.79 9.98
C PRO A 40 5.06 9.14 10.51
N VAL A 41 4.95 8.36 11.59
CA VAL A 41 6.06 7.57 12.13
C VAL A 41 6.33 6.40 11.19
N MET A 42 7.55 6.35 10.67
CA MET A 42 7.94 5.38 9.65
C MET A 42 8.40 4.07 10.24
N THR A 43 8.05 2.96 9.59
CA THR A 43 8.84 1.73 9.66
C THR A 43 10.24 2.04 9.17
N ARG A 44 11.20 2.12 10.11
CA ARG A 44 12.61 2.19 9.72
C ARG A 44 12.98 0.86 9.09
N ARG A 45 13.62 0.93 7.92
CA ARG A 45 14.24 -0.26 7.32
C ARG A 45 15.21 -0.87 8.36
N PRO A 46 15.09 -2.15 8.71
CA PRO A 46 15.97 -2.77 9.70
C PRO A 46 17.44 -2.60 9.27
N GLY A 47 18.27 -2.11 10.20
CA GLY A 47 19.72 -1.93 9.98
C GLY A 47 20.24 -0.49 9.78
N SER A 48 19.39 0.54 9.81
CA SER A 48 19.84 1.95 9.73
C SER A 48 19.63 2.72 11.04
N ILE A 49 20.72 3.08 11.73
CA ILE A 49 20.73 4.09 12.80
C ILE A 49 21.33 5.38 12.21
N GLY A 50 20.49 6.21 11.58
CA GLY A 50 20.94 7.49 11.01
C GLY A 50 21.78 7.35 9.72
N PRO A 51 22.68 8.32 9.41
CA PRO A 51 23.45 8.36 8.17
C PRO A 51 24.61 7.33 8.14
N VAL A 52 24.97 6.73 9.27
CA VAL A 52 26.02 5.71 9.39
C VAL A 52 25.37 4.38 9.79
N ARG A 53 25.58 3.32 9.00
CA ARG A 53 24.95 2.02 9.26
C ARG A 53 25.78 1.23 10.26
N VAL A 54 25.12 0.51 11.18
CA VAL A 54 25.75 -0.30 12.24
C VAL A 54 26.85 -1.21 11.69
N GLN A 55 26.64 -1.79 10.50
CA GLN A 55 27.62 -2.64 9.85
C GLN A 55 28.92 -1.92 9.46
N GLN A 56 28.86 -0.64 9.08
CA GLN A 56 30.06 0.14 8.75
C GLN A 56 30.86 0.45 10.01
N LEU A 57 30.18 0.78 11.11
CA LEU A 57 30.83 0.99 12.40
C LEU A 57 31.53 -0.28 12.87
N VAL A 58 30.86 -1.43 12.80
CA VAL A 58 31.44 -2.73 13.18
C VAL A 58 32.67 -3.07 12.32
N LEU A 59 32.65 -2.79 11.01
CA LEU A 59 33.81 -3.02 10.14
C LEU A 59 35.01 -2.13 10.50
N ILE A 60 34.75 -0.87 10.84
CA ILE A 60 35.78 0.08 11.27
C ILE A 60 36.33 -0.31 12.65
N GLU A 61 35.45 -0.68 13.58
CA GLU A 61 35.81 -1.13 14.93
C GLU A 61 36.65 -2.42 14.88
N LEU A 62 36.27 -3.37 14.04
CA LEU A 62 37.05 -4.60 13.82
C LEU A 62 38.43 -4.30 13.21
N ALA A 63 38.50 -3.37 12.25
CA ALA A 63 39.78 -2.95 11.67
C ALA A 63 40.69 -2.27 12.72
N LEU A 64 40.13 -1.44 13.60
CA LEU A 64 40.86 -0.82 14.71
C LEU A 64 41.35 -1.87 15.71
N ALA A 65 40.48 -2.83 16.07
CA ALA A 65 40.82 -3.93 16.98
C ALA A 65 41.95 -4.82 16.42
N LEU A 66 41.95 -5.10 15.12
CA LEU A 66 43.02 -5.84 14.45
C LEU A 66 44.36 -5.09 14.52
N LEU A 67 44.35 -3.77 14.31
CA LEU A 67 45.55 -2.94 14.41
C LEU A 67 46.08 -2.88 15.85
N LEU A 68 45.19 -2.74 16.84
CA LEU A 68 45.56 -2.74 18.26
C LEU A 68 46.12 -4.09 18.71
N GLY A 69 45.47 -5.19 18.32
CA GLY A 69 45.93 -6.55 18.63
C GLY A 69 47.28 -6.86 17.99
N GLY A 70 47.50 -6.42 16.75
CA GLY A 70 48.80 -6.52 16.08
C GLY A 70 49.88 -5.75 16.83
N TRP A 71 49.61 -4.51 17.23
CA TRP A 71 50.54 -3.68 18.01
C TRP A 71 50.92 -4.31 19.35
N LEU A 72 49.97 -4.95 20.04
CA LEU A 72 50.20 -5.59 21.33
C LEU A 72 51.12 -6.83 21.25
N ILE A 73 51.16 -7.52 20.11
CA ILE A 73 52.01 -8.70 19.91
C ILE A 73 53.44 -8.27 19.55
N HIS A 74 53.59 -7.29 18.67
CA HIS A 74 54.90 -6.78 18.25
C HIS A 74 54.77 -5.34 17.75
N GLU A 75 55.49 -4.41 18.38
CA GLU A 75 55.28 -2.96 18.19
C GLU A 75 55.37 -2.47 16.73
N VAL A 76 56.19 -3.12 15.90
CA VAL A 76 56.47 -2.69 14.51
C VAL A 76 55.91 -3.67 13.46
N VAL A 77 56.17 -4.98 13.61
CA VAL A 77 55.78 -5.98 12.59
C VAL A 77 54.29 -6.31 12.67
N GLY A 78 53.73 -6.36 13.89
CA GLY A 78 52.35 -6.71 14.14
C GLY A 78 51.32 -5.79 13.47
N PRO A 79 51.42 -4.44 13.55
CA PRO A 79 50.48 -3.56 12.87
C PRO A 79 50.62 -3.59 11.35
N VAL A 80 51.83 -3.84 10.80
CA VAL A 80 52.03 -3.98 9.34
C VAL A 80 51.29 -5.21 8.81
N VAL A 81 51.38 -6.35 9.51
CA VAL A 81 50.66 -7.57 9.14
C VAL A 81 49.14 -7.37 9.31
N ALA A 82 48.71 -6.73 10.41
CA ALA A 82 47.30 -6.43 10.64
C ALA A 82 46.72 -5.46 9.59
N ALA A 83 47.52 -4.52 9.09
CA ALA A 83 47.11 -3.55 8.06
C ALA A 83 46.70 -4.23 6.74
N VAL A 84 47.30 -5.38 6.39
CA VAL A 84 46.94 -6.17 5.20
C VAL A 84 45.48 -6.59 5.22
N VAL A 85 44.89 -6.79 6.39
CA VAL A 85 43.47 -7.18 6.56
C VAL A 85 42.60 -5.97 6.90
N ALA A 86 43.08 -5.06 7.75
CA ALA A 86 42.35 -3.87 8.18
C ALA A 86 42.07 -2.91 7.01
N VAL A 87 43.04 -2.69 6.11
CA VAL A 87 42.87 -1.78 4.97
C VAL A 87 41.78 -2.27 4.01
N PRO A 88 41.75 -3.53 3.56
CA PRO A 88 40.62 -4.05 2.77
C PRO A 88 39.27 -3.99 3.50
N LEU A 89 39.20 -4.20 4.81
CA LEU A 89 37.96 -4.11 5.58
C LEU A 89 37.40 -2.68 5.60
N VAL A 90 38.26 -1.69 5.85
CA VAL A 90 37.89 -0.28 5.80
C VAL A 90 37.50 0.11 4.37
N LEU A 91 38.30 -0.30 3.38
CA LEU A 91 38.00 -0.07 1.97
C LEU A 91 36.64 -0.68 1.60
N PHE A 92 36.34 -1.90 2.05
CA PHE A 92 35.06 -2.56 1.82
C PHE A 92 33.89 -1.84 2.49
N GLY A 93 34.08 -1.30 3.71
CA GLY A 93 33.07 -0.51 4.42
C GLY A 93 32.79 0.85 3.76
N LEU A 94 33.81 1.47 3.16
CA LEU A 94 33.74 2.80 2.53
C LEU A 94 33.39 2.75 1.04
N LEU A 95 33.76 1.69 0.32
CA LEU A 95 33.51 1.55 -1.11
C LEU A 95 32.00 1.54 -1.38
N ARG A 96 31.59 2.44 -2.27
CA ARG A 96 30.21 2.57 -2.71
C ARG A 96 30.10 2.02 -4.13
N ARG A 97 29.28 1.00 -4.31
CA ARG A 97 28.93 0.48 -5.64
C ARG A 97 27.52 0.93 -6.00
N ARG A 98 27.41 1.73 -7.07
CA ARG A 98 26.12 2.30 -7.55
C ARG A 98 25.38 3.08 -6.45
N GLY A 99 26.11 3.86 -5.66
CA GLY A 99 25.55 4.72 -4.61
C GLY A 99 25.18 4.01 -3.29
N ARG A 100 25.40 2.69 -3.16
CA ARG A 100 25.21 1.94 -1.91
C ARG A 100 26.54 1.38 -1.38
N PRO A 101 26.75 1.30 -0.05
CA PRO A 101 27.88 0.58 0.53
C PRO A 101 27.97 -0.86 0.01
N MET A 102 29.17 -1.37 -0.21
CA MET A 102 29.39 -2.74 -0.69
C MET A 102 28.70 -3.84 0.17
N PRO A 103 28.70 -3.77 1.53
CA PRO A 103 27.99 -4.75 2.36
C PRO A 103 26.48 -4.82 2.04
N ASP A 104 25.83 -3.65 1.93
CA ASP A 104 24.41 -3.54 1.60
C ASP A 104 24.10 -4.05 0.19
N TRP A 105 25.00 -3.77 -0.75
CA TRP A 105 24.87 -4.23 -2.11
C TRP A 105 24.95 -5.77 -2.18
N MET A 106 25.89 -6.36 -1.44
CA MET A 106 26.05 -7.82 -1.35
C MET A 106 24.89 -8.49 -0.62
N SER A 107 24.41 -7.92 0.49
CA SER A 107 23.27 -8.47 1.22
C SER A 107 22.00 -8.46 0.35
N ALA A 108 21.73 -7.35 -0.35
CA ALA A 108 20.60 -7.26 -1.28
C ALA A 108 20.75 -8.23 -2.47
N ALA A 109 21.96 -8.42 -3.01
CA ALA A 109 22.21 -9.37 -4.09
C ALA A 109 22.03 -10.83 -3.64
N ARG A 110 22.50 -11.18 -2.44
CA ARG A 110 22.30 -12.51 -1.84
C ARG A 110 20.82 -12.75 -1.53
N ALA A 111 20.12 -11.76 -0.98
CA ALA A 111 18.68 -11.84 -0.71
C ALA A 111 17.87 -12.07 -1.98
N LEU A 112 18.21 -11.38 -3.08
CA LEU A 112 17.61 -11.62 -4.40
C LEU A 112 17.83 -13.06 -4.85
N LYS A 113 19.07 -13.56 -4.84
CA LYS A 113 19.38 -14.93 -5.28
C LYS A 113 18.68 -15.98 -4.40
N ALA A 114 18.64 -15.76 -3.08
CA ALA A 114 17.95 -16.65 -2.14
C ALA A 114 16.44 -16.70 -2.41
N ARG A 115 15.82 -15.54 -2.68
CA ARG A 115 14.39 -15.46 -3.02
C ARG A 115 14.08 -16.09 -4.37
N GLN A 116 14.89 -15.85 -5.39
CA GLN A 116 14.73 -16.50 -6.70
C GLN A 116 14.75 -18.03 -6.58
N ARG A 117 15.62 -18.59 -5.73
CA ARG A 117 15.68 -20.03 -5.43
C ARG A 117 14.45 -20.51 -4.66
N ARG A 118 14.06 -19.79 -3.60
CA ARG A 118 12.87 -20.11 -2.78
C ARG A 118 11.60 -20.12 -3.62
N ASN A 119 11.49 -19.18 -4.55
CA ASN A 119 10.34 -19.02 -5.42
C ASN A 119 10.50 -19.75 -6.75
N ALA A 120 11.46 -20.68 -6.89
CA ALA A 120 11.60 -21.53 -8.07
C ALA A 120 10.71 -22.78 -8.01
N VAL A 121 9.82 -22.85 -7.01
CA VAL A 121 8.85 -23.93 -6.85
C VAL A 121 7.73 -23.78 -7.89
N GLY A 122 7.25 -24.92 -8.41
CA GLY A 122 6.14 -24.95 -9.35
C GLY A 122 4.83 -24.46 -8.71
N VAL A 123 3.96 -23.89 -9.53
CA VAL A 123 2.64 -23.41 -9.09
C VAL A 123 1.74 -24.62 -8.79
N PRO A 124 1.02 -24.64 -7.65
CA PRO A 124 0.07 -25.71 -7.34
C PRO A 124 -0.98 -25.88 -8.43
N GLN A 125 -1.36 -27.14 -8.70
CA GLN A 125 -2.45 -27.45 -9.62
C GLN A 125 -3.76 -26.81 -9.14
N GLY A 126 -4.58 -26.35 -10.08
CA GLY A 126 -5.85 -25.67 -9.77
C GLY A 126 -5.73 -24.18 -9.42
N THR A 127 -4.52 -23.60 -9.42
CA THR A 127 -4.36 -22.15 -9.25
C THR A 127 -4.93 -21.40 -10.45
N ASP A 128 -5.80 -20.42 -10.19
CA ASP A 128 -6.38 -19.58 -11.25
C ASP A 128 -5.28 -18.83 -12.03
N PRO A 129 -5.30 -18.80 -13.37
CA PRO A 129 -4.33 -18.09 -14.20
C PRO A 129 -4.13 -16.61 -13.83
N GLY A 130 -5.16 -15.92 -13.36
CA GLY A 130 -5.07 -14.54 -12.88
C GLY A 130 -4.26 -14.38 -11.59
N PHE A 131 -4.22 -15.43 -10.75
CA PHE A 131 -3.53 -15.42 -9.46
C PHE A 131 -2.09 -15.99 -9.53
N VAL A 132 -1.75 -16.72 -10.59
CA VAL A 132 -0.41 -17.33 -10.80
C VAL A 132 0.76 -16.37 -10.50
N PRO A 133 0.77 -15.11 -10.98
CA PRO A 133 1.90 -14.20 -10.71
C PRO A 133 2.12 -13.87 -9.23
N ALA A 134 1.04 -13.86 -8.43
CA ALA A 134 1.16 -13.67 -6.98
C ALA A 134 1.79 -14.90 -6.32
N VAL A 135 1.37 -16.11 -6.72
CA VAL A 135 1.94 -17.37 -6.21
C VAL A 135 3.41 -17.55 -6.62
N GLU A 136 3.80 -17.12 -7.82
CA GLU A 136 5.21 -17.14 -8.23
C GLU A 136 6.08 -16.11 -7.46
N CYS A 137 5.46 -15.07 -6.88
CA CYS A 137 6.11 -14.12 -5.99
C CYS A 137 6.18 -14.60 -4.54
N ASP A 138 5.16 -15.33 -4.08
CA ASP A 138 5.12 -15.99 -2.78
C ASP A 138 4.38 -17.33 -2.90
N PRO A 139 5.11 -18.47 -2.96
CA PRO A 139 4.52 -19.79 -3.14
C PRO A 139 3.58 -20.25 -2.03
N ALA A 140 3.55 -19.55 -0.88
CA ALA A 140 2.66 -19.87 0.22
C ALA A 140 1.24 -19.30 0.04
N LEU A 141 1.07 -18.28 -0.82
CA LEU A 141 -0.23 -17.62 -1.01
C LEU A 141 -1.30 -18.53 -1.61
N ARG A 142 -2.49 -18.50 -1.03
CA ARG A 142 -3.69 -19.21 -1.48
C ARG A 142 -4.90 -18.29 -1.34
N THR A 143 -5.91 -18.54 -2.17
CA THR A 143 -7.24 -17.95 -2.06
C THR A 143 -8.20 -18.93 -1.40
N TYR A 144 -9.23 -18.41 -0.75
CA TYR A 144 -10.25 -19.18 -0.05
C TYR A 144 -11.62 -18.51 -0.22
N GLY A 145 -12.63 -19.27 -0.61
CA GLY A 145 -14.03 -18.91 -0.45
C GLY A 145 -14.54 -19.24 0.95
N TYR A 146 -15.29 -18.32 1.55
CA TYR A 146 -16.02 -18.54 2.78
C TYR A 146 -17.47 -18.08 2.59
N THR A 147 -18.41 -19.02 2.72
CA THR A 147 -19.84 -18.71 2.69
C THR A 147 -20.30 -18.32 4.08
N ASP A 148 -20.83 -17.11 4.24
CA ASP A 148 -21.53 -16.74 5.46
C ASP A 148 -22.90 -17.42 5.48
N GLU A 149 -23.11 -18.29 6.48
CA GLU A 149 -24.36 -19.03 6.65
C GLU A 149 -25.56 -18.10 6.90
N ARG A 150 -25.32 -16.92 7.50
CA ARG A 150 -26.37 -15.97 7.86
C ARG A 150 -26.86 -15.17 6.66
N GLU A 151 -25.94 -14.61 5.89
CA GLU A 151 -26.27 -13.78 4.72
C GLU A 151 -26.31 -14.58 3.40
N GLN A 152 -25.93 -15.86 3.41
CA GLN A 152 -25.80 -16.70 2.21
C GLN A 152 -24.92 -16.04 1.14
N ARG A 153 -23.87 -15.32 1.58
CA ARG A 153 -22.95 -14.57 0.72
C ARG A 153 -21.58 -15.24 0.71
N GLU A 154 -21.01 -15.39 -0.47
CA GLU A 154 -19.63 -15.86 -0.64
C GLU A 154 -18.64 -14.70 -0.46
N ILE A 155 -17.64 -14.91 0.37
CA ILE A 155 -16.63 -13.92 0.72
C ILE A 155 -15.26 -14.52 0.48
N GLY A 156 -14.45 -13.81 -0.30
CA GLY A 156 -13.10 -14.20 -0.62
C GLY A 156 -12.13 -13.81 0.49
N MET A 157 -11.13 -14.66 0.69
CA MET A 157 -9.97 -14.38 1.53
C MET A 157 -8.70 -14.82 0.81
N VAL A 158 -7.58 -14.17 1.15
CA VAL A 158 -6.25 -14.54 0.68
C VAL A 158 -5.31 -14.68 1.87
N GLY A 159 -4.46 -15.70 1.88
CA GLY A 159 -3.57 -15.95 3.01
C GLY A 159 -2.49 -16.97 2.67
N ASP A 160 -1.62 -17.24 3.63
CA ASP A 160 -0.54 -18.23 3.50
C ASP A 160 -0.65 -19.38 4.52
N GLY A 161 -1.81 -19.47 5.19
CA GLY A 161 -2.07 -20.41 6.28
C GLY A 161 -1.75 -19.87 7.67
N THR A 162 -0.99 -18.77 7.79
CA THR A 162 -0.71 -18.12 9.09
C THR A 162 -1.48 -16.82 9.26
N PHE A 163 -1.82 -16.13 8.18
CA PHE A 163 -2.71 -14.97 8.20
C PHE A 163 -3.84 -15.13 7.19
N LEU A 164 -4.88 -14.30 7.35
CA LEU A 164 -5.95 -14.13 6.37
C LEU A 164 -6.14 -12.64 6.06
N THR A 165 -6.42 -12.34 4.80
CA THR A 165 -6.74 -11.00 4.33
C THR A 165 -8.07 -11.02 3.60
N ALA A 166 -8.94 -10.07 3.92
CA ALA A 166 -10.14 -9.78 3.13
C ALA A 166 -9.93 -8.48 2.35
N VAL A 167 -10.53 -8.38 1.16
CA VAL A 167 -10.38 -7.21 0.29
C VAL A 167 -11.74 -6.56 0.08
N VAL A 168 -11.80 -5.26 0.32
CA VAL A 168 -12.98 -4.42 0.08
C VAL A 168 -12.71 -3.53 -1.13
N GLN A 169 -13.55 -3.59 -2.15
CA GLN A 169 -13.53 -2.64 -3.25
C GLN A 169 -14.28 -1.38 -2.83
N VAL A 170 -13.67 -0.22 -3.08
CA VAL A 170 -14.23 1.09 -2.74
C VAL A 170 -14.40 1.90 -4.00
N GLN A 171 -15.60 2.43 -4.18
CA GLN A 171 -15.97 3.28 -5.30
C GLN A 171 -16.53 4.61 -4.77
N ALA A 172 -16.23 5.68 -5.49
CA ALA A 172 -16.95 6.93 -5.28
C ALA A 172 -18.32 6.78 -5.95
N VAL A 173 -19.38 7.24 -5.29
CA VAL A 173 -20.72 7.30 -5.89
C VAL A 173 -20.67 8.22 -7.11
N ASP A 174 -21.33 7.82 -8.21
CA ASP A 174 -21.46 8.63 -9.42
C ASP A 174 -22.16 9.96 -9.09
N GLU A 175 -21.38 11.05 -9.07
CA GLU A 175 -21.81 12.43 -8.87
C GLU A 175 -21.45 13.27 -10.11
N PRO A 176 -22.12 14.42 -10.34
CA PRO A 176 -22.07 15.13 -11.62
C PRO A 176 -20.64 15.44 -12.10
N LEU A 177 -20.49 15.48 -13.44
CA LEU A 177 -19.25 15.53 -14.27
C LEU A 177 -18.09 16.46 -13.81
N ARG A 178 -18.29 17.33 -12.81
CA ARG A 178 -17.25 18.17 -12.20
C ARG A 178 -17.36 18.18 -10.66
N PRO A 179 -16.96 17.12 -9.96
CA PRO A 179 -16.71 17.23 -8.53
C PRO A 179 -15.53 18.19 -8.30
N ALA A 180 -15.60 19.05 -7.28
CA ALA A 180 -14.44 19.86 -6.89
C ALA A 180 -13.28 18.94 -6.47
N ARG A 181 -12.02 19.40 -6.65
CA ARG A 181 -10.85 18.61 -6.24
C ARG A 181 -10.92 18.32 -4.73
N GLY A 182 -10.67 17.05 -4.37
CA GLY A 182 -10.56 16.64 -2.96
C GLY A 182 -11.86 16.33 -2.22
N VAL A 183 -13.02 16.32 -2.89
CA VAL A 183 -14.35 16.25 -2.22
C VAL A 183 -14.60 14.96 -1.44
N ARG A 184 -13.95 13.83 -1.76
CA ARG A 184 -14.07 12.58 -0.98
C ARG A 184 -12.73 11.86 -0.86
N SER A 185 -11.86 12.37 0.01
CA SER A 185 -10.64 11.66 0.39
C SER A 185 -10.98 10.48 1.29
N LEU A 186 -10.34 9.32 1.07
CA LEU A 186 -10.42 8.20 2.01
C LEU A 186 -9.89 8.67 3.39
N PRO A 187 -10.72 8.69 4.44
CA PRO A 187 -10.34 9.27 5.73
C PRO A 187 -9.31 8.37 6.42
N LEU A 188 -8.06 8.83 6.53
CA LEU A 188 -6.98 8.07 7.16
C LEU A 188 -7.29 7.73 8.62
N ASP A 189 -8.00 8.62 9.33
CA ASP A 189 -8.40 8.41 10.71
C ASP A 189 -9.36 7.22 10.86
N LEU A 190 -10.24 7.01 9.87
CA LEU A 190 -11.11 5.83 9.80
C LEU A 190 -10.25 4.58 9.68
N LEU A 191 -9.28 4.56 8.76
CA LEU A 191 -8.39 3.41 8.56
C LEU A 191 -7.54 3.11 9.78
N ASN A 192 -7.09 4.16 10.48
CA ASN A 192 -6.36 4.01 11.73
C ASN A 192 -7.23 3.35 12.80
N GLY A 193 -8.49 3.79 12.93
CA GLY A 193 -9.46 3.19 13.83
C GLY A 193 -9.75 1.72 13.54
N LEU A 194 -9.56 1.27 12.29
CA LEU A 194 -9.76 -0.14 11.91
C LEU A 194 -8.66 -1.09 12.39
N LEU A 195 -7.50 -0.59 12.84
CA LEU A 195 -6.46 -1.47 13.39
C LEU A 195 -6.94 -2.23 14.63
N THR A 196 -7.99 -1.74 15.30
CA THR A 196 -8.66 -2.44 16.39
C THR A 196 -10.17 -2.30 16.24
N VAL A 197 -10.86 -3.40 15.99
CA VAL A 197 -12.32 -3.46 15.86
C VAL A 197 -12.86 -4.37 16.96
N ASP A 198 -13.61 -3.81 17.91
CA ASP A 198 -14.07 -4.54 19.10
C ASP A 198 -12.88 -5.20 19.84
N ASP A 199 -12.86 -6.52 19.92
CA ASP A 199 -11.80 -7.38 20.49
C ASP A 199 -10.76 -7.84 19.44
N ILE A 200 -10.92 -7.47 18.17
CA ILE A 200 -10.09 -7.93 17.05
C ILE A 200 -8.96 -6.93 16.78
N ARG A 201 -7.72 -7.41 16.81
CA ARG A 201 -6.53 -6.64 16.46
C ARG A 201 -6.04 -7.04 15.07
N LEU A 202 -6.07 -6.11 14.13
CA LEU A 202 -5.56 -6.35 12.78
C LEU A 202 -4.04 -6.20 12.73
N ALA A 203 -3.38 -7.03 11.91
CA ALA A 203 -1.96 -6.91 11.63
C ALA A 203 -1.67 -5.65 10.79
N SER A 204 -2.56 -5.34 9.85
CA SER A 204 -2.45 -4.17 8.98
C SER A 204 -3.74 -3.87 8.21
N VAL A 205 -3.86 -2.61 7.79
CA VAL A 205 -4.85 -2.13 6.83
C VAL A 205 -4.10 -1.51 5.65
N GLN A 206 -4.30 -2.05 4.46
CA GLN A 206 -3.64 -1.61 3.25
C GLN A 206 -4.65 -0.99 2.29
N VAL A 207 -4.38 0.23 1.84
CA VAL A 207 -5.08 0.84 0.71
C VAL A 207 -4.23 0.64 -0.55
N VAL A 208 -4.85 0.19 -1.62
CA VAL A 208 -4.22 0.05 -2.94
C VAL A 208 -5.06 0.81 -3.95
N GLN A 209 -4.46 1.81 -4.58
CA GLN A 209 -5.06 2.53 -5.70
C GLN A 209 -4.31 2.17 -6.98
N HIS A 210 -5.03 1.60 -7.94
CA HIS A 210 -4.51 1.30 -9.28
C HIS A 210 -5.11 2.26 -10.28
N THR A 211 -4.26 2.88 -11.10
CA THR A 211 -4.67 3.84 -12.11
C THR A 211 -4.13 3.46 -13.48
N GLN A 212 -4.92 3.77 -14.50
CA GLN A 212 -4.46 3.78 -15.88
C GLN A 212 -4.69 5.18 -16.45
N PRO A 213 -3.67 5.78 -17.09
CA PRO A 213 -3.81 7.13 -17.62
C PRO A 213 -4.81 7.14 -18.79
N ALA A 214 -5.52 8.25 -18.91
CA ALA A 214 -6.19 8.65 -20.15
C ALA A 214 -5.44 9.86 -20.73
N PRO A 215 -5.41 10.05 -22.05
CA PRO A 215 -5.67 9.03 -23.07
C PRO A 215 -4.65 7.89 -22.94
N ALA A 216 -5.02 6.70 -23.40
CA ALA A 216 -4.19 5.52 -23.21
C ALA A 216 -2.80 5.72 -23.87
N PRO A 217 -1.66 5.37 -23.23
CA PRO A 217 -0.32 5.78 -23.68
C PRO A 217 0.10 5.23 -25.05
N HIS A 218 -0.62 4.22 -25.55
CA HIS A 218 -0.37 3.59 -26.84
C HIS A 218 -1.01 4.32 -28.02
N LEU A 219 -1.84 5.33 -27.75
CA LEU A 219 -2.42 6.15 -28.80
C LEU A 219 -1.32 7.05 -29.41
N PRO A 220 -1.22 7.15 -30.74
CA PRO A 220 -0.32 8.09 -31.40
C PRO A 220 -0.58 9.52 -30.91
N PRO A 221 0.46 10.36 -30.73
CA PRO A 221 0.28 11.75 -30.30
C PRO A 221 -0.63 12.57 -31.23
N GLN A 222 -0.72 12.19 -32.51
CA GLN A 222 -1.55 12.86 -33.51
C GLN A 222 -3.04 12.43 -33.43
N ALA A 223 -3.35 11.38 -32.68
CA ALA A 223 -4.73 10.91 -32.54
C ALA A 223 -5.60 12.01 -31.93
N VAL A 224 -6.83 12.14 -32.44
CA VAL A 224 -7.78 13.17 -31.99
C VAL A 224 -8.00 13.06 -30.47
N ALA A 225 -8.18 11.84 -29.95
CA ALA A 225 -8.30 11.62 -28.52
C ALA A 225 -7.06 12.10 -27.73
N ALA A 226 -5.85 11.84 -28.24
CA ALA A 226 -4.62 12.27 -27.59
C ALA A 226 -4.55 13.80 -27.48
N ARG A 227 -4.84 14.51 -28.57
CA ARG A 227 -4.81 15.98 -28.63
C ARG A 227 -5.94 16.62 -27.84
N SER A 228 -7.15 16.08 -27.90
CA SER A 228 -8.33 16.63 -27.23
C SER A 228 -8.27 16.48 -25.72
N TYR A 229 -7.74 15.36 -25.21
CA TYR A 229 -7.68 15.12 -23.76
C TYR A 229 -6.40 15.63 -23.09
N ALA A 230 -5.32 15.93 -23.85
CA ALA A 230 -4.07 16.42 -23.27
C ALA A 230 -4.20 17.69 -22.41
N PRO A 231 -4.94 18.76 -22.82
CA PRO A 231 -5.13 19.94 -21.97
C PRO A 231 -5.89 19.62 -20.68
N LEU A 232 -6.91 18.75 -20.76
CA LEU A 232 -7.67 18.32 -19.59
C LEU A 232 -6.78 17.55 -18.62
N GLN A 233 -5.91 16.67 -19.12
CA GLN A 233 -4.96 15.93 -18.29
C GLN A 233 -3.91 16.82 -17.62
N ALA A 234 -3.39 17.82 -18.34
CA ALA A 234 -2.46 18.79 -17.78
C ALA A 234 -3.08 19.56 -16.60
N GLN A 235 -4.40 19.80 -16.64
CA GLN A 235 -5.14 20.48 -15.58
C GLN A 235 -5.59 19.53 -14.47
N SER A 236 -6.29 18.44 -14.78
CA SER A 236 -6.97 17.61 -13.79
C SER A 236 -6.09 16.51 -13.21
N ARG A 237 -5.14 15.99 -14.00
CA ARG A 237 -4.35 14.77 -13.71
C ARG A 237 -5.23 13.58 -13.31
N THR A 238 -6.49 13.57 -13.78
CA THR A 238 -7.45 12.52 -13.47
C THR A 238 -7.18 11.32 -14.38
N PRO A 239 -6.87 10.14 -13.84
CA PRO A 239 -6.64 8.96 -14.67
C PRO A 239 -7.92 8.52 -15.39
N GLY A 240 -7.78 7.78 -16.49
CA GLY A 240 -8.90 7.22 -17.23
C GLY A 240 -9.60 6.09 -16.49
N LEU A 241 -8.83 5.34 -15.68
CA LEU A 241 -9.34 4.33 -14.77
C LEU A 241 -8.71 4.56 -13.39
N ARG A 242 -9.54 4.49 -12.34
CA ARG A 242 -9.08 4.46 -10.95
C ARG A 242 -9.84 3.38 -10.20
N LEU A 243 -9.13 2.36 -9.75
CA LEU A 243 -9.64 1.31 -8.89
C LEU A 243 -9.04 1.47 -7.50
N THR A 244 -9.87 1.34 -6.46
CA THR A 244 -9.43 1.42 -5.07
C THR A 244 -9.84 0.16 -4.32
N TRP A 245 -8.87 -0.48 -3.68
CA TRP A 245 -9.07 -1.62 -2.81
C TRP A 245 -8.53 -1.32 -1.42
N ILE A 246 -9.20 -1.84 -0.40
CA ILE A 246 -8.74 -1.83 0.98
C ILE A 246 -8.63 -3.28 1.42
N ALA A 247 -7.40 -3.73 1.65
CA ALA A 247 -7.10 -5.06 2.14
C ALA A 247 -6.85 -5.01 3.65
N ILE A 248 -7.62 -5.77 4.42
CA ILE A 248 -7.49 -5.87 5.88
C ILE A 248 -6.87 -7.22 6.24
N LYS A 249 -5.75 -7.19 6.96
CA LYS A 249 -4.98 -8.39 7.31
C LYS A 249 -5.18 -8.76 8.77
N LEU A 250 -5.62 -9.98 9.01
CA LEU A 250 -5.74 -10.59 10.32
C LEU A 250 -4.64 -11.64 10.50
N ASP A 251 -3.89 -11.50 11.58
CA ASP A 251 -3.05 -12.56 12.12
C ASP A 251 -3.75 -13.12 13.36
N PRO A 252 -4.21 -14.38 13.35
CA PRO A 252 -4.91 -14.99 14.48
C PRO A 252 -4.11 -14.95 15.80
N GLU A 253 -2.77 -14.89 15.74
CA GLU A 253 -1.91 -14.83 16.92
C GLU A 253 -1.97 -13.47 17.63
N LEU A 254 -2.40 -12.41 16.95
CA LEU A 254 -2.54 -11.07 17.54
C LEU A 254 -3.81 -10.88 18.37
N CYS A 255 -4.82 -11.74 18.16
CA CYS A 255 -6.09 -11.69 18.91
C CYS A 255 -6.66 -13.10 19.18
N PRO A 256 -5.92 -13.95 19.92
CA PRO A 256 -6.30 -15.35 20.12
C PRO A 256 -7.64 -15.50 20.86
N GLU A 257 -7.91 -14.65 21.85
CA GLU A 257 -9.17 -14.65 22.60
C GLU A 257 -10.38 -14.35 21.70
N ALA A 258 -10.25 -13.37 20.79
CA ALA A 258 -11.29 -13.00 19.84
C ALA A 258 -11.58 -14.14 18.84
N VAL A 259 -10.53 -14.83 18.40
CA VAL A 259 -10.65 -16.02 17.53
C VAL A 259 -11.33 -17.17 18.29
N GLN A 260 -10.94 -17.41 19.53
CA GLN A 260 -11.51 -18.47 20.37
C GLN A 260 -12.99 -18.24 20.67
N ALA A 261 -13.39 -17.00 21.01
CA ALA A 261 -14.78 -16.62 21.21
C ALA A 261 -15.65 -16.86 19.96
N ARG A 262 -15.03 -16.87 18.78
CA ARG A 262 -15.66 -17.14 17.49
C ARG A 262 -15.48 -18.60 17.06
N GLY A 263 -15.36 -19.54 17.99
CA GLY A 263 -15.29 -20.97 17.72
C GLY A 263 -13.90 -21.51 17.41
N GLY A 264 -12.85 -20.69 17.56
CA GLY A 264 -11.45 -21.13 17.52
C GLY A 264 -10.93 -21.52 16.13
N GLY A 265 -9.61 -21.73 16.08
CA GLY A 265 -8.90 -22.14 14.87
C GLY A 265 -9.17 -21.25 13.66
N MET A 266 -9.12 -21.84 12.47
CA MET A 266 -9.33 -21.12 11.22
C MET A 266 -10.79 -20.66 11.02
N ALA A 267 -11.77 -21.39 11.54
CA ALA A 267 -13.17 -20.98 11.45
C ALA A 267 -13.45 -19.70 12.25
N GLY A 268 -12.86 -19.59 13.45
CA GLY A 268 -12.91 -18.37 14.25
C GLY A 268 -12.15 -17.21 13.62
N ALA A 269 -10.99 -17.47 13.03
CA ALA A 269 -10.21 -16.45 12.31
C ALA A 269 -10.99 -15.88 11.11
N ARG A 270 -11.65 -16.73 10.31
CA ARG A 270 -12.51 -16.30 9.18
C ARG A 270 -13.67 -15.43 9.66
N ARG A 271 -14.35 -15.82 10.74
CA ARG A 271 -15.44 -15.03 11.35
C ARG A 271 -14.96 -13.71 11.94
N ALA A 272 -13.79 -13.68 12.56
CA ALA A 272 -13.17 -12.45 13.07
C ALA A 272 -12.83 -11.49 11.92
N LEU A 273 -12.22 -12.00 10.85
CA LEU A 273 -11.89 -11.20 9.67
C LEU A 273 -13.15 -10.66 8.98
N LEU A 274 -14.19 -11.48 8.84
CA LEU A 274 -15.48 -11.06 8.30
C LEU A 274 -16.09 -9.91 9.12
N ARG A 275 -16.12 -10.05 10.46
CA ARG A 275 -16.60 -8.99 11.36
C ARG A 275 -15.87 -7.66 11.13
N ALA A 276 -14.55 -7.70 10.97
CA ALA A 276 -13.75 -6.51 10.68
C ALA A 276 -14.04 -5.94 9.28
N ALA A 277 -14.26 -6.80 8.28
CA ALA A 277 -14.62 -6.40 6.91
C ALA A 277 -15.98 -5.67 6.87
N ASP A 278 -17.00 -6.23 7.52
CA ASP A 278 -18.33 -5.62 7.57
C ASP A 278 -18.34 -4.31 8.35
N HIS A 279 -17.51 -4.22 9.40
CA HIS A 279 -17.30 -2.96 10.10
C HIS A 279 -16.68 -1.90 9.17
N LEU A 280 -15.63 -2.24 8.41
CA LEU A 280 -15.04 -1.35 7.40
C LEU A 280 -16.08 -0.88 6.36
N VAL A 281 -16.85 -1.82 5.78
CA VAL A 281 -17.89 -1.48 4.80
C VAL A 281 -18.92 -0.52 5.41
N SER A 282 -19.42 -0.83 6.61
CA SER A 282 -20.39 0.01 7.31
C SER A 282 -19.86 1.44 7.55
N ARG A 283 -18.59 1.55 7.96
CA ARG A 283 -17.93 2.86 8.19
C ARG A 283 -17.75 3.64 6.89
N LEU A 284 -17.37 2.99 5.79
CA LEU A 284 -17.23 3.65 4.49
C LEU A 284 -18.58 4.12 3.92
N VAL A 285 -19.61 3.28 4.00
CA VAL A 285 -20.97 3.65 3.59
C VAL A 285 -21.50 4.82 4.41
N GLY A 286 -21.23 4.85 5.72
CA GLY A 286 -21.53 5.99 6.58
C GLY A 286 -20.82 7.30 6.18
N THR A 287 -19.74 7.24 5.40
CA THR A 287 -19.06 8.41 4.81
C THR A 287 -19.53 8.75 3.40
N GLY A 288 -20.53 8.05 2.87
CA GLY A 288 -21.06 8.25 1.51
C GLY A 288 -20.19 7.64 0.41
N LEU A 289 -19.41 6.60 0.71
CA LEU A 289 -18.68 5.81 -0.28
C LEU A 289 -19.41 4.49 -0.53
N GLU A 290 -19.30 3.96 -1.75
CA GLU A 290 -19.72 2.59 -2.03
C GLU A 290 -18.60 1.62 -1.68
N ALA A 291 -18.92 0.59 -0.90
CA ALA A 291 -17.96 -0.39 -0.44
C ALA A 291 -18.57 -1.79 -0.47
N ARG A 292 -17.82 -2.77 -0.99
CA ARG A 292 -18.21 -4.18 -0.96
C ARG A 292 -17.02 -5.09 -0.67
N VAL A 293 -17.23 -6.13 0.13
CA VAL A 293 -16.23 -7.19 0.30
C VAL A 293 -16.23 -8.07 -0.95
N LEU A 294 -15.04 -8.39 -1.46
CA LEU A 294 -14.87 -9.18 -2.67
C LEU A 294 -15.05 -10.68 -2.40
N SER A 295 -15.62 -11.40 -3.36
CA SER A 295 -15.62 -12.87 -3.41
C SER A 295 -14.24 -13.41 -3.83
N GLU A 296 -14.02 -14.72 -3.74
CA GLU A 296 -12.77 -15.35 -4.17
C GLU A 296 -12.37 -15.02 -5.63
N PRO A 297 -13.23 -15.20 -6.65
CA PRO A 297 -12.87 -14.86 -8.03
C PRO A 297 -12.61 -13.36 -8.23
N GLU A 298 -13.24 -12.50 -7.42
CA GLU A 298 -13.04 -11.06 -7.48
C GLU A 298 -11.70 -10.63 -6.86
N ILE A 299 -11.24 -11.33 -5.82
CA ILE A 299 -9.86 -11.16 -5.31
C ILE A 299 -8.85 -11.55 -6.37
N VAL A 300 -9.07 -12.69 -7.05
CA VAL A 300 -8.22 -13.12 -8.17
C VAL A 300 -8.18 -12.04 -9.25
N ALA A 301 -9.33 -11.48 -9.65
CA ALA A 301 -9.42 -10.41 -10.63
C ALA A 301 -8.73 -9.11 -10.17
N ALA A 302 -8.88 -8.73 -8.90
CA ALA A 302 -8.24 -7.55 -8.31
C ALA A 302 -6.70 -7.70 -8.29
N VAL A 303 -6.21 -8.87 -7.89
CA VAL A 303 -4.77 -9.19 -7.90
C VAL A 303 -4.24 -9.20 -9.33
N ALA A 304 -4.92 -9.88 -10.26
CA ALA A 304 -4.54 -9.93 -11.66
C ALA A 304 -4.45 -8.52 -12.29
N THR A 305 -5.46 -7.69 -12.06
CA THR A 305 -5.51 -6.29 -12.51
C THR A 305 -4.36 -5.48 -11.91
N SER A 306 -4.14 -5.61 -10.60
CA SER A 306 -3.05 -4.91 -9.91
C SER A 306 -1.68 -5.33 -10.46
N SER A 307 -1.42 -6.63 -10.65
CA SER A 307 -0.18 -7.13 -11.28
C SER A 307 -0.09 -6.88 -12.79
N CYS A 308 -1.11 -6.28 -13.40
CA CYS A 308 -1.19 -6.04 -14.85
C CYS A 308 -0.98 -7.31 -15.68
N VAL A 309 -1.61 -8.41 -15.27
CA VAL A 309 -1.60 -9.66 -16.04
C VAL A 309 -2.03 -9.41 -17.47
N ASN A 310 -1.33 -10.02 -18.43
CA ASN A 310 -1.76 -9.94 -19.82
C ASN A 310 -3.06 -10.74 -19.98
N PRO A 311 -4.18 -10.12 -20.42
CA PRO A 311 -5.44 -10.83 -20.61
C PRO A 311 -5.34 -12.02 -21.57
N LEU A 312 -4.45 -11.95 -22.57
CA LEU A 312 -4.19 -13.06 -23.49
C LEU A 312 -3.51 -14.25 -22.82
N ALA A 313 -2.78 -14.03 -21.73
CA ALA A 313 -2.18 -15.09 -20.94
C ALA A 313 -3.18 -15.78 -20.00
N THR A 314 -4.37 -15.20 -19.82
CA THR A 314 -5.48 -15.78 -19.03
C THR A 314 -6.55 -16.44 -19.88
N THR A 315 -6.61 -16.16 -21.20
CA THR A 315 -7.58 -16.79 -22.11
C THR A 315 -7.11 -18.15 -22.63
N GLY A 316 -8.07 -19.05 -22.88
CA GLY A 316 -7.85 -20.49 -23.02
C GLY A 316 -6.83 -20.96 -24.08
N GLY A 317 -6.56 -20.18 -25.14
CA GLY A 317 -5.63 -20.58 -26.20
C GLY A 317 -4.17 -20.69 -25.74
N ALA A 318 -3.63 -19.63 -25.12
CA ALA A 318 -2.28 -19.65 -24.56
C ALA A 318 -2.17 -20.61 -23.37
N ALA A 319 -3.27 -20.83 -22.64
CA ALA A 319 -3.33 -21.72 -21.49
C ALA A 319 -3.27 -23.23 -21.85
N LEU A 320 -3.57 -23.62 -23.09
CA LEU A 320 -3.66 -25.03 -23.51
C LEU A 320 -2.35 -25.59 -24.11
N ASP A 321 -1.46 -24.74 -24.65
CA ASP A 321 -0.23 -25.13 -25.37
C ASP A 321 0.96 -25.56 -24.46
N GLY A 322 0.69 -26.06 -23.25
CA GLY A 322 1.76 -26.45 -22.30
C GLY A 322 2.52 -25.28 -21.66
N SER A 323 2.22 -24.03 -22.04
CA SER A 323 2.78 -22.80 -21.46
C SER A 323 2.46 -22.61 -19.97
N ARG A 324 1.46 -23.34 -19.43
CA ARG A 324 1.12 -23.40 -18.00
C ARG A 324 2.29 -23.88 -17.12
N GLN A 325 3.31 -24.52 -17.68
CA GLN A 325 4.51 -24.94 -16.94
C GLN A 325 5.62 -23.88 -16.92
N ALA A 326 5.59 -22.91 -17.85
CA ALA A 326 6.62 -21.88 -17.91
C ALA A 326 6.31 -20.77 -16.90
N ARG A 327 7.32 -20.41 -16.11
CA ARG A 327 7.22 -19.31 -15.14
C ARG A 327 6.87 -18.00 -15.86
N ARG A 328 5.80 -17.34 -15.43
CA ARG A 328 5.27 -16.11 -16.05
C ARG A 328 5.94 -14.84 -15.54
N THR A 329 6.56 -14.93 -14.36
CA THR A 329 7.22 -13.83 -13.69
C THR A 329 8.73 -13.99 -13.68
N SER A 330 9.44 -12.86 -13.73
CA SER A 330 10.90 -12.86 -13.57
C SER A 330 11.36 -11.61 -12.83
N GLU A 331 12.19 -11.81 -11.81
CA GLU A 331 12.78 -10.70 -11.04
C GLU A 331 14.22 -10.44 -11.49
N SER A 332 14.48 -9.22 -11.97
CA SER A 332 15.82 -8.71 -12.21
C SER A 332 16.27 -7.80 -11.07
N ALA A 333 17.51 -7.30 -11.14
CA ALA A 333 18.03 -6.38 -10.14
C ALA A 333 17.31 -5.02 -10.09
N ARG A 334 16.51 -4.64 -11.10
CA ARG A 334 15.92 -3.29 -11.22
C ARG A 334 14.43 -3.30 -11.56
N ALA A 335 13.95 -4.39 -12.12
CA ALA A 335 12.56 -4.53 -12.57
C ALA A 335 12.06 -5.95 -12.29
N TRP A 336 10.76 -6.07 -12.13
CA TRP A 336 10.05 -7.34 -12.17
C TRP A 336 9.21 -7.38 -13.44
N ARG A 337 9.16 -8.52 -14.11
CA ARG A 337 8.38 -8.71 -15.33
C ARG A 337 7.30 -9.74 -15.08
N CYS A 338 6.08 -9.48 -15.54
CA CYS A 338 4.97 -10.42 -15.61
C CYS A 338 4.46 -10.45 -17.04
N ASP A 339 4.47 -11.61 -17.68
CA ASP A 339 4.15 -11.75 -19.10
C ASP A 339 4.96 -10.74 -19.95
N ASP A 340 4.31 -9.88 -20.72
CA ASP A 340 4.91 -8.81 -21.53
C ASP A 340 5.01 -7.45 -20.80
N ARG A 341 4.76 -7.40 -19.48
CA ARG A 341 4.72 -6.16 -18.69
C ARG A 341 5.94 -6.02 -17.79
N TRP A 342 6.51 -4.83 -17.77
CA TRP A 342 7.66 -4.46 -16.95
C TRP A 342 7.23 -3.58 -15.79
N HIS A 343 7.71 -3.89 -14.59
CA HIS A 343 7.35 -3.18 -13.37
C HIS A 343 8.58 -2.66 -12.64
N SER A 344 8.47 -1.47 -12.08
CA SER A 344 9.46 -0.91 -11.16
C SER A 344 8.77 -0.37 -9.92
N THR A 345 9.29 -0.73 -8.75
CA THR A 345 8.71 -0.41 -7.44
C THR A 345 9.61 0.54 -6.64
N TYR A 346 8.96 1.44 -5.91
CA TYR A 346 9.54 2.43 -5.02
C TYR A 346 8.92 2.31 -3.65
N TRP A 347 9.73 2.56 -2.64
CA TRP A 347 9.29 2.86 -1.29
C TRP A 347 9.30 4.38 -1.07
N VAL A 348 8.28 4.90 -0.38
CA VAL A 348 8.24 6.30 0.05
C VAL A 348 9.13 6.43 1.29
N GLY A 349 10.35 6.92 1.08
CA GLY A 349 11.37 7.07 2.12
C GLY A 349 11.22 8.33 2.97
N ARG A 350 10.52 9.36 2.47
CA ARG A 350 10.15 10.54 3.26
C ARG A 350 8.84 11.09 2.72
N TRP A 351 7.87 11.24 3.62
CA TRP A 351 6.58 11.85 3.31
C TRP A 351 6.68 13.39 3.41
N PRO A 352 5.94 14.13 2.57
CA PRO A 352 5.65 15.54 2.85
C PRO A 352 4.79 15.64 4.12
N GLN A 353 4.66 16.85 4.67
CA GLN A 353 3.66 17.09 5.70
C GLN A 353 2.27 16.82 5.10
N LEU A 354 1.47 16.00 5.79
CA LEU A 354 0.10 15.66 5.43
C LEU A 354 -0.85 16.30 6.46
N GLY A 355 -1.99 16.83 6.02
CA GLY A 355 -3.03 17.36 6.90
C GLY A 355 -3.55 18.74 6.52
N SER A 356 -4.29 19.37 7.44
CA SER A 356 -4.89 20.70 7.24
C SER A 356 -3.80 21.75 7.06
N GLY A 357 -3.80 22.44 5.91
CA GLY A 357 -2.75 23.40 5.53
C GLY A 357 -1.49 22.81 4.87
N ALA A 358 -1.47 21.50 4.58
CA ALA A 358 -0.38 20.82 3.88
C ALA A 358 -0.87 20.09 2.62
N THR A 359 -0.05 19.24 1.99
CA THR A 359 -0.45 18.51 0.78
C THR A 359 -1.54 17.48 1.13
N ALA A 360 -2.70 17.58 0.48
CA ALA A 360 -3.75 16.59 0.64
C ALA A 360 -3.29 15.24 0.06
N LEU A 361 -3.54 14.14 0.78
CA LEU A 361 -3.15 12.80 0.32
C LEU A 361 -3.69 12.48 -1.08
N PRO A 362 -4.96 12.78 -1.45
CA PRO A 362 -5.45 12.52 -2.80
C PRO A 362 -4.65 13.24 -3.89
N ASP A 363 -4.19 14.47 -3.62
CA ASP A 363 -3.38 15.23 -4.58
C ASP A 363 -1.99 14.60 -4.72
N LEU A 364 -1.40 14.14 -3.62
CA LEU A 364 -0.14 13.40 -3.63
C LEU A 364 -0.27 12.09 -4.42
N VAL A 365 -1.34 11.31 -4.16
CA VAL A 365 -1.60 10.06 -4.87
C VAL A 365 -1.84 10.36 -6.35
N GLY A 366 -2.61 11.39 -6.69
CA GLY A 366 -2.82 11.84 -8.07
C GLY A 366 -1.51 12.16 -8.77
N LEU A 367 -0.61 12.88 -8.11
CA LEU A 367 0.73 13.20 -8.63
C LEU A 367 1.61 11.96 -8.82
N LEU A 368 1.61 11.03 -7.86
CA LEU A 368 2.41 9.80 -7.95
C LEU A 368 1.85 8.81 -8.98
N THR A 369 0.58 8.95 -9.35
CA THR A 369 -0.12 8.05 -10.26
C THR A 369 -0.44 8.66 -11.62
N SER A 370 -0.05 9.92 -11.88
CA SER A 370 -0.21 10.61 -13.16
C SER A 370 0.91 10.34 -14.17
N SER A 371 1.77 9.34 -13.92
CA SER A 371 2.81 8.94 -14.86
C SER A 371 2.19 8.36 -16.13
N PRO A 372 2.67 8.70 -17.34
CA PRO A 372 2.19 8.16 -18.62
C PRO A 372 2.74 6.75 -18.88
N ALA A 373 2.62 5.88 -17.89
CA ALA A 373 2.94 4.45 -17.99
C ALA A 373 1.65 3.67 -18.29
N LEU A 374 1.75 2.41 -18.73
CA LEU A 374 0.58 1.52 -18.84
C LEU A 374 -0.34 1.58 -17.61
N ALA A 375 0.25 1.52 -16.42
CA ALA A 375 -0.46 1.67 -15.16
C ALA A 375 0.45 2.20 -14.06
N SER A 376 -0.14 2.86 -13.07
CA SER A 376 0.51 3.22 -11.81
C SER A 376 -0.27 2.62 -10.64
N THR A 377 0.43 2.09 -9.64
CA THR A 377 -0.19 1.59 -8.41
C THR A 377 0.42 2.32 -7.22
N PHE A 378 -0.41 2.92 -6.40
CA PHE A 378 -0.02 3.46 -5.10
C PHE A 378 -0.55 2.54 -4.01
N SER A 379 0.28 2.21 -3.03
CA SER A 379 -0.15 1.47 -1.86
C SER A 379 0.27 2.17 -0.56
N LEU A 380 -0.64 2.20 0.40
CA LEU A 380 -0.45 2.73 1.74
C LEU A 380 -0.79 1.63 2.74
N VAL A 381 0.12 1.30 3.64
CA VAL A 381 -0.09 0.30 4.69
C VAL A 381 -0.03 0.99 6.04
N LEU A 382 -1.08 0.82 6.83
CA LEU A 382 -1.13 1.17 8.23
C LEU A 382 -0.95 -0.12 9.05
N SER A 383 -0.10 -0.10 10.06
CA SER A 383 0.05 -1.21 11.00
C SER A 383 0.20 -0.70 12.44
N PRO A 384 -0.11 -1.54 13.45
CA PRO A 384 0.08 -1.17 14.84
C PRO A 384 1.56 -0.88 15.13
N GLY A 385 1.84 0.21 15.84
CA GLY A 385 3.15 0.53 16.41
C GLY A 385 3.11 0.52 17.94
N GLY A 386 4.28 0.68 18.57
CA GLY A 386 4.40 0.64 20.04
C GLY A 386 3.52 1.69 20.73
N SER A 387 3.08 1.40 21.97
CA SER A 387 2.27 2.15 22.95
C SER A 387 1.06 3.00 22.50
N ARG A 388 0.97 3.50 21.26
CA ARG A 388 -0.14 4.23 20.61
C ARG A 388 0.21 4.77 19.22
N ALA A 389 1.42 4.52 18.71
CA ALA A 389 1.82 4.99 17.40
C ALA A 389 1.28 4.08 16.29
N THR A 390 0.89 4.64 15.17
CA THR A 390 0.58 3.89 13.95
C THR A 390 1.73 4.03 12.99
N LEU A 391 2.20 2.90 12.48
CA LEU A 391 3.26 2.88 11.49
C LEU A 391 2.66 3.02 10.10
N LEU A 392 3.24 3.92 9.30
CA LEU A 392 2.82 4.15 7.92
C LEU A 392 3.92 3.74 6.94
N SER A 393 3.57 2.91 5.96
CA SER A 393 4.45 2.54 4.85
C SER A 393 3.77 2.87 3.53
N GLY A 394 4.51 3.45 2.58
CA GLY A 394 4.01 3.82 1.26
C GLY A 394 4.83 3.23 0.14
N TYR A 395 4.17 2.77 -0.91
CA TYR A 395 4.80 2.18 -2.07
C TYR A 395 4.19 2.74 -3.36
N VAL A 396 5.03 2.88 -4.38
CA VAL A 396 4.61 3.25 -5.74
C VAL A 396 5.16 2.22 -6.71
N ARG A 397 4.30 1.68 -7.57
CA ARG A 397 4.68 0.82 -8.68
C ARG A 397 4.30 1.47 -9.99
N LEU A 398 5.25 1.51 -10.91
CA LEU A 398 5.00 1.84 -12.30
C LEU A 398 5.02 0.56 -13.12
N THR A 399 4.11 0.45 -14.07
CA THR A 399 4.06 -0.63 -15.06
C THR A 399 4.18 -0.03 -16.45
N GLY A 400 5.09 -0.54 -17.28
CA GLY A 400 5.22 -0.21 -18.70
C GLY A 400 5.11 -1.45 -19.57
N ARG A 401 4.81 -1.27 -20.87
CA ARG A 401 4.78 -2.36 -21.86
C ARG A 401 6.17 -2.75 -22.34
N SER A 402 7.15 -1.87 -22.16
CA SER A 402 8.56 -2.10 -22.50
C SER A 402 9.47 -1.54 -21.42
N GLU A 403 10.73 -1.96 -21.43
CA GLU A 403 11.75 -1.39 -20.53
C GLU A 403 11.95 0.12 -20.78
N ASN A 404 11.91 0.56 -22.05
CA ASN A 404 12.07 1.97 -22.42
C ASN A 404 10.93 2.84 -21.86
N GLU A 405 9.68 2.40 -22.05
CA GLU A 405 8.51 3.09 -21.49
C GLU A 405 8.61 3.21 -19.96
N LEU A 406 9.03 2.12 -19.29
CA LEU A 406 9.22 2.11 -17.85
C LEU A 406 10.33 3.07 -17.38
N VAL A 407 11.41 3.19 -18.16
CA VAL A 407 12.51 4.14 -17.87
C VAL A 407 12.03 5.59 -17.97
N GLU A 408 11.23 5.92 -18.99
CA GLU A 408 10.66 7.27 -19.15
C GLU A 408 9.64 7.60 -18.05
N ALA A 409 8.73 6.67 -17.77
CA ALA A 409 7.75 6.79 -16.68
C ALA A 409 8.44 7.01 -15.33
N ARG A 410 9.55 6.27 -15.08
CA ARG A 410 10.36 6.44 -13.88
C ARG A 410 10.90 7.86 -13.76
N ARG A 411 11.53 8.39 -14.81
CA ARG A 411 12.12 9.75 -14.77
C ARG A 411 11.05 10.78 -14.40
N ARG A 412 9.89 10.72 -15.05
CA ARG A 412 8.74 11.60 -14.75
C ARG A 412 8.26 11.48 -13.30
N LEU A 413 8.18 10.27 -12.76
CA LEU A 413 7.80 10.04 -11.36
C LEU A 413 8.85 10.62 -10.40
N GLU A 414 10.14 10.38 -10.63
CA GLU A 414 11.25 10.88 -9.82
C GLU A 414 11.28 12.42 -9.83
N ASP A 415 11.10 13.05 -10.99
CA ASP A 415 11.02 14.50 -11.15
C ASP A 415 9.81 15.09 -10.39
N SER A 416 8.63 14.46 -10.52
CA SER A 416 7.40 14.89 -9.85
C SER A 416 7.49 14.75 -8.32
N ALA A 417 8.09 13.66 -7.84
CA ALA A 417 8.33 13.43 -6.42
C ALA A 417 9.30 14.47 -5.84
N HIS A 418 10.39 14.76 -6.55
CA HIS A 418 11.36 15.79 -6.16
C HIS A 418 10.71 17.17 -6.05
N ALA A 419 9.89 17.55 -7.03
CA ALA A 419 9.13 18.82 -7.00
C ALA A 419 8.18 18.94 -5.79
N SER A 420 7.72 17.81 -5.25
CA SER A 420 6.78 17.74 -4.12
C SER A 420 7.45 17.46 -2.77
N ARG A 421 8.79 17.56 -2.70
CA ARG A 421 9.61 17.23 -1.51
C ARG A 421 9.38 15.81 -0.97
N LEU A 422 8.90 14.91 -1.81
CA LEU A 422 8.70 13.50 -1.49
C LEU A 422 9.96 12.72 -1.89
N SER A 423 10.48 11.89 -0.99
CA SER A 423 11.63 11.04 -1.29
C SER A 423 11.17 9.64 -1.69
N LEU A 424 11.46 9.25 -2.92
CA LEU A 424 11.27 7.89 -3.41
C LEU A 424 12.59 7.13 -3.39
N VAL A 425 12.54 5.89 -2.89
CA VAL A 425 13.68 4.97 -2.89
C VAL A 425 13.33 3.79 -3.79
N ARG A 426 14.03 3.66 -4.92
CA ARG A 426 13.83 2.52 -5.81
C ARG A 426 14.25 1.21 -5.12
N LEU A 427 13.40 0.20 -5.20
CA LEU A 427 13.60 -1.10 -4.57
C LEU A 427 14.48 -2.03 -5.43
N ASP A 428 15.67 -1.55 -5.80
CA ASP A 428 16.63 -2.38 -6.56
C ASP A 428 16.96 -3.67 -5.81
N ARG A 429 16.83 -4.82 -6.50
CA ARG A 429 16.96 -6.19 -5.97
C ARG A 429 15.91 -6.59 -4.94
N GLU A 430 14.88 -5.77 -4.78
CA GLU A 430 13.77 -5.95 -3.85
C GLU A 430 12.44 -5.71 -4.58
N GLN A 431 12.40 -6.04 -5.87
CA GLN A 431 11.23 -5.79 -6.70
C GLN A 431 10.08 -6.70 -6.31
N VAL A 432 10.30 -7.99 -6.05
CA VAL A 432 9.23 -8.90 -5.60
C VAL A 432 8.60 -8.44 -4.27
N PRO A 433 9.35 -8.08 -3.22
CA PRO A 433 8.79 -7.43 -2.04
C PRO A 433 7.96 -6.18 -2.38
N GLY A 434 8.45 -5.32 -3.27
CA GLY A 434 7.70 -4.15 -3.74
C GLY A 434 6.41 -4.50 -4.51
N ILE A 435 6.40 -5.59 -5.27
CA ILE A 435 5.21 -6.11 -5.95
C ILE A 435 4.20 -6.57 -4.90
N LEU A 436 4.60 -7.43 -3.96
CA LEU A 436 3.70 -7.90 -2.89
C LEU A 436 3.14 -6.75 -2.06
N ALA A 437 3.95 -5.71 -1.80
CA ALA A 437 3.53 -4.51 -1.08
C ALA A 437 2.52 -3.64 -1.86
N THR A 438 2.36 -3.86 -3.16
CA THR A 438 1.45 -3.10 -4.04
C THR A 438 0.31 -3.95 -4.60
N LEU A 439 0.25 -5.24 -4.30
CA LEU A 439 -0.93 -6.08 -4.50
C LEU A 439 -1.90 -5.91 -3.32
N PRO A 440 -3.22 -6.06 -3.53
CA PRO A 440 -4.23 -5.96 -2.47
C PRO A 440 -4.21 -7.22 -1.56
N LEU A 441 -3.14 -7.37 -0.78
CA LEU A 441 -2.87 -8.56 0.04
C LEU A 441 -2.77 -8.26 1.55
N GLY A 442 -2.93 -7.00 1.94
CA GLY A 442 -2.78 -6.54 3.32
C GLY A 442 -1.37 -6.05 3.67
N GLY A 443 -0.51 -5.83 2.67
CA GLY A 443 0.88 -5.38 2.86
C GLY A 443 1.90 -6.51 3.04
N THR A 444 3.19 -6.15 3.00
CA THR A 444 4.31 -7.09 3.18
C THR A 444 4.58 -7.40 4.65
N ARG A 445 5.16 -8.57 4.90
CA ARG A 445 5.81 -8.89 6.17
C ARG A 445 7.08 -8.08 6.38
#